data_AF-A0A1X1IFG7-F1
#
_entry.id   AF-A0A1X1IFG7-F1
#
_cell.length_a   1.000
_cell.length_b   1.000
_cell.length_c   1.000
_cell.angle_alpha   90.00
_cell.angle_beta   90.00
_cell.angle_gamma   90.00
#
_symmetry.space_group_name_H-M   'P 1'
#
loop_
_entity.id
_entity.type
_entity.pdbx_description
1 polymer ?
#
loop_
_entity_poly.entity_id
_entity_poly.type
_entity_poly.pdbx_seq_one_letter_code
_entity_poly.pdbx_strand_id
1 'polypeptide(L)'
;MKFESFKELYSEALEDTTLEYFIAERGWQDWMDDYKPDEVVNLLNHIYRLANNPLKETREMSRAEFSRQYNIPIRTLQDWDLKNRNAPGYVKMLIDFAQFTNGL
;
A
#
# COMPACT_ATOMS: atom_id res chain seq x y z
N MET A 1 8.59 -7.09 7.29
CA MET A 1 7.38 -7.84 6.91
C MET A 1 7.58 -8.54 5.57
N LYS A 2 7.14 -9.79 5.44
CA LYS A 2 7.19 -10.57 4.18
C LYS A 2 6.04 -10.20 3.24
N PHE A 3 6.19 -10.49 1.95
CA PHE A 3 5.19 -10.16 0.93
C PHE A 3 3.83 -10.82 1.20
N GLU A 4 3.83 -12.06 1.68
CA GLU A 4 2.65 -12.87 1.95
C GLU A 4 1.79 -12.21 3.03
N SER A 5 2.40 -11.81 4.15
CA SER A 5 1.71 -11.07 5.22
C SER A 5 1.21 -9.71 4.72
N PHE A 6 2.01 -8.98 3.94
CA PHE A 6 1.56 -7.72 3.34
C PHE A 6 0.33 -7.93 2.45
N LYS A 7 0.35 -8.95 1.58
CA LYS A 7 -0.72 -9.25 0.63
C LYS A 7 -2.03 -9.61 1.34
N GLU A 8 -1.97 -10.39 2.42
CA GLU A 8 -3.13 -10.73 3.24
C GLU A 8 -3.74 -9.45 3.84
N LEU A 9 -2.92 -8.67 4.53
CA LEU A 9 -3.35 -7.39 5.14
C LEU A 9 -3.88 -6.39 4.12
N TYR A 10 -3.28 -6.33 2.93
CA TYR A 10 -3.72 -5.45 1.85
C TYR A 10 -5.07 -5.91 1.30
N SER A 11 -5.32 -7.22 1.21
CA SER A 11 -6.59 -7.77 0.75
C SER A 11 -7.69 -7.51 1.77
N GLU A 12 -7.44 -7.77 3.06
CA GLU A 12 -8.35 -7.46 4.17
C GLU A 12 -8.71 -5.96 4.22
N ALA A 13 -7.73 -5.08 4.02
CA ALA A 13 -7.97 -3.63 3.99
C ALA A 13 -8.90 -3.19 2.86
N LEU A 14 -9.07 -3.99 1.80
CA LEU A 14 -10.01 -3.72 0.70
C LEU A 14 -11.43 -4.27 0.98
N GLU A 15 -11.65 -5.06 2.04
CA GLU A 15 -12.93 -5.71 2.34
C GLU A 15 -13.95 -4.81 3.05
N ASP A 16 -14.28 -3.64 2.45
CA ASP A 16 -15.28 -2.67 2.93
C ASP A 16 -15.27 -2.46 4.46
N THR A 17 -14.07 -2.30 5.01
CA THR A 17 -13.82 -2.15 6.43
C THR A 17 -13.25 -0.75 6.71
N THR A 18 -13.51 -0.22 7.90
CA THR A 18 -12.91 1.06 8.31
C THR A 18 -11.50 0.83 8.85
N LEU A 19 -10.64 1.87 8.79
CA LEU A 19 -9.31 1.82 9.40
C LEU A 19 -9.35 1.42 10.87
N GLU A 20 -10.34 1.93 11.61
CA GLU A 20 -10.53 1.62 13.02
C GLU A 20 -10.80 0.14 13.23
N TYR A 21 -11.73 -0.44 12.45
CA TYR A 21 -12.04 -1.87 12.53
C TYR A 21 -10.86 -2.75 12.09
N PHE A 22 -10.18 -2.37 11.00
CA PHE A 22 -8.99 -3.05 10.47
C PHE A 22 -7.82 -3.14 11.47
N ILE A 23 -7.72 -2.17 12.38
CA ILE A 23 -6.71 -2.16 13.46
C ILE A 23 -7.25 -2.85 14.71
N ALA A 24 -8.46 -2.51 15.17
CA ALA A 24 -8.97 -2.90 16.48
C ALA A 24 -9.30 -4.39 16.60
N GLU A 25 -9.83 -5.02 15.54
CA GLU A 25 -10.16 -6.45 15.55
C GLU A 25 -8.94 -7.35 15.34
N ARG A 26 -7.76 -6.76 15.14
CA ARG A 26 -6.54 -7.52 14.89
C ARG A 26 -5.97 -8.07 16.19
N GLY A 27 -5.88 -9.39 16.27
CA GLY A 27 -5.03 -10.06 17.25
C GLY A 27 -3.54 -9.92 16.94
N TRP A 28 -2.69 -10.21 17.93
CA TRP A 28 -1.25 -10.34 17.71
C TRP A 28 -0.94 -11.51 16.78
N GLN A 29 -0.02 -11.32 15.82
CA GLN A 29 0.36 -12.31 14.80
C GLN A 29 1.89 -12.41 14.72
N ASP A 30 2.43 -13.54 14.26
CA ASP A 30 3.88 -13.83 14.24
C ASP A 30 4.73 -12.74 13.57
N TRP A 31 4.22 -12.09 12.51
CA TRP A 31 4.99 -11.03 11.83
C TRP A 31 5.13 -9.76 12.68
N MET A 32 4.31 -9.59 13.73
CA MET A 32 4.36 -8.45 14.66
C MET A 32 5.52 -8.57 15.65
N ASP A 33 6.09 -9.76 15.86
CA ASP A 33 7.19 -9.99 16.81
C ASP A 33 8.45 -9.17 16.48
N ASP A 34 8.60 -8.78 15.21
CA ASP A 34 9.69 -7.94 14.72
C ASP A 34 9.48 -6.43 15.02
N TYR A 35 8.36 -6.03 15.63
CA TYR A 35 7.92 -4.65 15.78
C TYR A 35 7.43 -4.33 17.19
N LYS A 36 7.54 -3.06 17.60
CA LYS A 36 6.86 -2.56 18.80
C LYS A 36 5.37 -2.35 18.54
N PRO A 37 4.51 -2.41 19.58
CA PRO A 37 3.07 -2.22 19.40
C PRO A 37 2.65 -0.93 18.67
N ASP A 38 3.34 0.18 18.92
CA ASP A 38 3.10 1.46 18.22
C ASP A 38 3.56 1.43 16.76
N GLU A 39 4.66 0.74 16.46
CA GLU A 39 5.14 0.51 15.10
C GLU A 39 4.17 -0.37 14.30
N VAL A 40 3.57 -1.37 14.95
CA VAL A 40 2.50 -2.19 14.36
C VAL A 40 1.33 -1.30 13.94
N VAL A 41 0.82 -0.43 14.81
CA VAL A 41 -0.31 0.46 14.46
C VAL A 41 0.03 1.36 13.26
N ASN A 42 1.23 1.94 13.24
CA ASN A 42 1.68 2.78 12.12
C ASN A 42 1.78 2.00 10.81
N LEU A 43 2.30 0.77 10.87
CA LEU A 43 2.42 -0.13 9.73
C LEU A 43 1.05 -0.44 9.14
N LEU A 44 0.06 -0.72 9.98
CA LEU A 44 -1.29 -1.05 9.57
C LEU A 44 -2.03 0.15 8.99
N ASN A 45 -1.85 1.33 9.58
CA ASN A 45 -2.34 2.58 9.00
C ASN A 45 -1.75 2.77 7.59
N HIS A 46 -0.44 2.55 7.43
CA HIS A 46 0.22 2.68 6.15
C HIS A 46 -0.34 1.69 5.11
N ILE A 47 -0.45 0.41 5.43
CA ILE A 47 -1.03 -0.60 4.51
C ILE A 47 -2.45 -0.24 4.12
N TYR A 48 -3.28 0.17 5.08
CA TYR A 48 -4.66 0.59 4.80
C TYR A 48 -4.71 1.82 3.88
N ARG A 49 -3.85 2.82 4.12
CA ARG A 49 -3.72 4.00 3.25
C ARG A 49 -3.32 3.58 1.84
N LEU A 50 -2.33 2.69 1.71
CA LEU A 50 -1.89 2.18 0.42
C LEU A 50 -3.03 1.49 -0.32
N ALA A 51 -3.75 0.56 0.33
CA ALA A 51 -4.84 -0.21 -0.26
C ALA A 51 -5.98 0.69 -0.77
N ASN A 52 -6.47 1.58 0.08
CA ASN A 52 -7.72 2.32 -0.15
C ASN A 52 -7.57 3.63 -0.93
N ASN A 53 -6.35 4.09 -1.19
CA ASN A 53 -6.11 5.33 -1.94
C ASN A 53 -5.45 5.08 -3.29
N PRO A 54 -5.69 5.94 -4.31
CA PRO A 54 -5.04 5.83 -5.59
C PRO A 54 -3.53 6.10 -5.48
N LEU A 55 -2.73 5.55 -6.41
CA LEU A 55 -1.27 5.74 -6.45
C LEU A 55 -0.86 7.23 -6.46
N LYS A 56 -1.71 8.10 -7.01
CA LYS A 56 -1.51 9.56 -7.01
C LYS A 56 -1.40 10.15 -5.61
N GLU A 57 -2.17 9.63 -4.67
CA GLU A 57 -2.28 10.12 -3.29
C GLU A 57 -1.32 9.40 -2.36
N THR A 58 -0.93 8.18 -2.70
CA THR A 58 -0.01 7.38 -1.87
C THR A 58 1.46 7.60 -2.20
N ARG A 59 1.78 8.03 -3.43
CA ARG A 59 3.16 8.32 -3.82
C ARG A 59 3.68 9.60 -3.16
N GLU A 60 4.86 9.50 -2.58
CA GLU A 60 5.50 10.62 -1.84
C GLU A 60 6.47 11.44 -2.71
N MET A 61 6.45 11.22 -4.02
CA MET A 61 7.36 11.84 -4.99
C MET A 61 6.61 12.31 -6.23
N SER A 62 7.27 13.10 -7.08
CA SER A 62 6.70 13.54 -8.34
C SER A 62 6.41 12.36 -9.28
N ARG A 63 5.49 12.54 -10.24
CA ARG A 63 5.15 11.49 -11.21
C ARG A 63 6.38 11.09 -12.06
N ALA A 64 7.28 12.03 -12.31
CA ALA A 64 8.50 11.78 -13.06
C ALA A 64 9.52 10.96 -12.26
N GLU A 65 9.65 11.22 -10.95
CA GLU A 65 10.49 10.40 -10.06
C GLU A 65 9.92 9.00 -9.91
N PHE A 66 8.61 8.89 -9.68
CA PHE A 66 7.92 7.61 -9.57
C PHE A 66 8.07 6.75 -10.83
N SER A 67 7.97 7.40 -12.01
CA SER A 67 8.21 6.76 -13.31
C SER A 67 9.61 6.15 -13.39
N ARG A 68 10.64 6.89 -12.98
CA ARG A 68 12.03 6.43 -13.00
C ARG A 68 12.28 5.34 -11.98
N GLN A 69 11.78 5.49 -10.75
CA GLN A 69 12.01 4.57 -9.64
C GLN A 69 11.40 3.19 -9.91
N TYR A 70 10.15 3.15 -10.38
CA TYR A 70 9.43 1.89 -10.61
C TYR A 70 9.44 1.43 -12.06
N ASN A 71 10.18 2.13 -12.93
CA ASN A 71 10.27 1.87 -14.36
C ASN A 71 8.89 1.78 -15.06
N ILE A 72 7.97 2.66 -14.66
CA ILE A 72 6.61 2.75 -15.23
C ILE A 72 6.59 3.94 -16.19
N PRO A 73 6.14 3.77 -17.45
CA PRO A 73 6.06 4.90 -18.38
C PRO A 73 5.24 6.06 -17.79
N ILE A 74 5.77 7.28 -17.88
CA ILE A 74 5.12 8.47 -17.30
C ILE A 74 3.70 8.69 -17.82
N ARG A 75 3.43 8.27 -19.07
CA ARG A 75 2.09 8.33 -19.69
C ARG A 75 1.12 7.35 -19.03
N THR A 76 1.57 6.16 -18.66
CA THR A 76 0.76 5.18 -17.92
C THR A 76 0.36 5.73 -16.56
N LEU A 77 1.30 6.34 -15.83
CA LEU A 77 1.00 7.01 -14.56
C LEU A 77 0.04 8.18 -14.74
N GLN A 78 0.19 8.97 -15.81
CA GLN A 78 -0.74 10.06 -16.12
C GLN A 78 -2.15 9.55 -16.36
N ASP A 79 -2.32 8.46 -17.11
CA ASP A 79 -3.63 7.87 -17.37
C ASP A 79 -4.28 7.32 -16.09
N TRP A 80 -3.49 6.76 -15.18
CA TRP A 80 -3.95 6.34 -13.84
C TRP A 80 -4.35 7.54 -12.97
N ASP A 81 -3.51 8.59 -12.91
CA ASP A 81 -3.77 9.80 -12.13
C ASP A 81 -5.04 10.55 -12.59
N LEU A 82 -5.33 10.49 -13.90
CA LEU A 82 -6.50 11.13 -14.54
C LEU A 82 -7.73 10.22 -14.59
N LYS A 83 -7.64 8.98 -14.09
CA LYS A 83 -8.70 7.96 -14.16
C LYS A 83 -9.16 7.64 -15.60
N ASN A 84 -8.32 7.89 -16.60
CA ASN A 84 -8.55 7.44 -17.98
C ASN A 84 -8.47 5.91 -18.07
N ARG A 85 -7.63 5.31 -17.22
CA ARG A 85 -7.47 3.87 -17.03
C ARG A 85 -7.11 3.62 -15.57
N ASN A 86 -7.50 2.48 -15.00
CA ASN A 86 -7.04 2.08 -13.67
C ASN A 86 -5.84 1.12 -13.77
N ALA A 87 -4.93 1.20 -12.81
CA ALA A 87 -3.96 0.14 -12.60
C ALA A 87 -4.71 -1.16 -12.27
N PRO A 88 -4.39 -2.31 -12.90
CA PRO A 88 -4.94 -3.58 -12.47
C PRO A 88 -4.66 -3.79 -10.97
N GLY A 89 -5.61 -4.36 -10.22
CA GLY A 89 -5.50 -4.48 -8.76
C GLY A 89 -4.20 -5.14 -8.30
N TYR A 90 -3.79 -6.23 -8.96
CA TYR A 90 -2.52 -6.91 -8.67
C TYR A 90 -1.29 -6.05 -8.98
N VAL A 91 -1.34 -5.22 -10.03
CA VAL A 91 -0.24 -4.29 -10.36
C VAL A 91 -0.13 -3.22 -9.28
N LYS A 92 -1.26 -2.65 -8.86
CA LYS A 92 -1.28 -1.65 -7.78
C LYS A 92 -0.73 -2.22 -6.48
N MET A 93 -1.17 -3.42 -6.07
CA MET A 93 -0.69 -4.09 -4.86
C MET A 93 0.84 -4.34 -4.91
N LEU A 94 1.38 -4.79 -6.04
CA LEU A 94 2.83 -5.00 -6.19
C LEU A 94 3.62 -3.68 -6.10
N ILE A 95 3.10 -2.61 -6.71
CA ILE A 95 3.69 -1.27 -6.60
C ILE A 95 3.61 -0.78 -5.15
N ASP A 96 2.47 -0.93 -4.47
CA ASP A 96 2.30 -0.54 -3.08
C ASP A 96 3.21 -1.32 -2.14
N PHE A 97 3.44 -2.61 -2.39
CA PHE A 97 4.45 -3.39 -1.65
C PHE A 97 5.87 -2.82 -1.86
N ALA A 98 6.21 -2.44 -3.09
CA ALA A 98 7.49 -1.82 -3.39
C ALA A 98 7.62 -0.43 -2.73
N GLN A 99 6.54 0.36 -2.67
CA GLN A 99 6.50 1.62 -1.91
C GLN A 99 6.69 1.38 -0.41
N PHE A 100 5.94 0.43 0.14
CA PHE A 100 5.99 0.05 1.55
C PHE A 100 7.40 -0.37 1.98
N THR A 101 8.06 -1.22 1.19
CA THR A 101 9.41 -1.70 1.49
C THR A 101 10.51 -0.64 1.29
N ASN A 102 10.30 0.33 0.41
CA ASN A 102 11.24 1.45 0.23
C ASN A 102 11.08 2.56 1.29
N GLY A 103 9.93 2.60 1.98
CA GLY A 103 9.62 3.58 3.02
C GLY A 103 9.87 3.09 4.45
N LEU A 104 10.26 1.82 4.61
CA LEU A 104 10.79 1.23 5.85
C LEU A 104 12.31 1.45 5.92
#